data_AF-A0A7V9JXQ6-F1
#
_entry.id   AF-A0A7V9JXQ6-F1
#
_cell.length_a   1.000
_cell.length_b   1.000
_cell.length_c   1.000
_cell.angle_alpha   90.00
_cell.angle_beta   90.00
_cell.angle_gamma   90.00
#
_symmetry.space_group_name_H-M   'P 1'
#
loop_
_entity.id
_entity.type
_entity.pdbx_description
1 polymer ?
#
loop_
_entity_poly.entity_id
_entity_poly.type
_entity_poly.pdbx_seq_one_letter_code
_entity_poly.pdbx_strand_id
1 'polypeptide(L)'
;MHPIERLRYVARASGAPQAVLVRETAGALGSLANDAAGLVTACRRVLDRHPATGALWWLSAHVLTTVADPDEEGWRRADELDDDPTVGELTHALPEDATVCVLGWPELVSEALTRRGDLDVLAVDALDEGSGLVRRLRRDGVDACDVPVAGLGAAVAAADLLL
;
A
#
# COMPACT_ATOMS: atom_id res chain seq x y z
N MET A 1 -10.59 -20.63 10.44
CA MET A 1 -10.96 -19.33 11.04
C MET A 1 -12.37 -19.00 10.55
N HIS A 2 -13.29 -18.58 11.43
CA HIS A 2 -14.66 -18.23 11.01
C HIS A 2 -14.67 -16.87 10.26
N PRO A 3 -15.50 -16.63 9.23
CA PRO A 3 -15.45 -15.40 8.42
C PRO A 3 -15.55 -14.10 9.23
N ILE A 4 -16.42 -14.06 10.24
CA ILE A 4 -16.54 -12.91 11.17
C ILE A 4 -15.27 -12.72 12.03
N GLU A 5 -14.55 -13.80 12.37
CA GLU A 5 -13.29 -13.71 13.12
C GLU A 5 -12.17 -13.16 12.24
N ARG A 6 -12.16 -13.51 10.94
CA ARG A 6 -11.26 -12.94 9.93
C ARG A 6 -11.45 -11.44 9.78
N LEU A 7 -12.70 -10.97 9.67
CA LEU A 7 -13.00 -9.53 9.66
C LEU A 7 -12.55 -8.83 10.93
N ARG A 8 -12.70 -9.47 12.09
CA ARG A 8 -12.25 -8.92 13.37
C ARG A 8 -10.73 -8.89 13.49
N TYR A 9 -10.02 -9.80 12.83
CA TYR A 9 -8.56 -9.78 12.75
C TYR A 9 -8.08 -8.64 11.85
N VAL A 10 -8.62 -8.54 10.63
CA VAL A 10 -8.34 -7.44 9.68
C VAL A 10 -8.63 -6.09 10.32
N ALA A 11 -9.78 -5.95 10.99
CA ALA A 11 -10.17 -4.73 11.68
C ALA A 11 -9.22 -4.30 12.81
N ARG A 12 -8.28 -5.15 13.24
CA ARG A 12 -7.28 -4.83 14.28
C ARG A 12 -5.88 -4.69 13.74
N ALA A 13 -5.64 -5.02 12.48
CA ALA A 13 -4.34 -4.90 11.86
C ALA A 13 -4.05 -3.43 11.54
N SER A 14 -3.17 -2.81 12.32
CA SER A 14 -2.58 -1.50 12.03
C SER A 14 -1.22 -1.69 11.39
N GLY A 15 -0.97 -1.06 10.23
CA GLY A 15 0.31 -1.17 9.51
C GLY A 15 0.52 -2.49 8.77
N ALA A 16 -0.55 -3.25 8.48
CA ALA A 16 -0.46 -4.39 7.57
C ALA A 16 -0.41 -3.91 6.11
N PRO A 17 0.32 -4.61 5.23
CA PRO A 17 0.34 -4.31 3.80
C PRO A 17 -1.07 -4.28 3.21
N GLN A 18 -1.34 -3.33 2.31
CA GLN A 18 -2.69 -3.13 1.76
C GLN A 18 -3.21 -4.37 1.03
N ALA A 19 -2.34 -5.04 0.26
CA ALA A 19 -2.61 -6.33 -0.39
C ALA A 19 -3.21 -7.37 0.56
N VAL A 20 -2.59 -7.55 1.73
CA VAL A 20 -3.04 -8.51 2.75
C VAL A 20 -4.41 -8.11 3.32
N LEU A 21 -4.60 -6.82 3.63
CA LEU A 21 -5.88 -6.31 4.13
C LEU A 21 -7.01 -6.53 3.12
N VAL A 22 -6.76 -6.28 1.84
CA VAL A 22 -7.71 -6.46 0.74
C VAL A 22 -8.05 -7.93 0.56
N ARG A 23 -7.04 -8.81 0.48
CA ARG A 23 -7.24 -10.25 0.29
C ARG A 23 -8.03 -10.88 1.44
N GLU A 24 -7.70 -10.55 2.68
CA GLU A 24 -8.44 -11.07 3.84
C GLU A 24 -9.87 -10.49 3.93
N THR A 25 -10.06 -9.24 3.51
CA THR A 25 -11.39 -8.62 3.43
C THR A 25 -12.24 -9.28 2.35
N ALA A 26 -11.69 -9.50 1.15
CA ALA A 26 -12.36 -10.17 0.03
C ALA A 26 -12.91 -11.53 0.45
N GLY A 27 -12.05 -12.38 1.02
CA GLY A 27 -12.45 -13.71 1.49
C GLY A 27 -13.49 -13.70 2.61
N ALA A 28 -13.59 -12.59 3.36
CA ALA A 28 -14.64 -12.45 4.36
C ALA A 28 -15.95 -11.90 3.79
N LEU A 29 -15.90 -10.95 2.84
CA LEU A 29 -17.09 -10.45 2.14
C LEU A 29 -17.74 -11.54 1.30
N GLY A 30 -16.95 -12.43 0.70
CA GLY A 30 -17.45 -13.58 -0.05
C GLY A 30 -18.38 -14.50 0.74
N SER A 31 -18.16 -14.64 2.05
CA SER A 31 -19.07 -15.39 2.92
C SER A 31 -20.48 -14.79 3.05
N LEU A 32 -20.67 -13.55 2.57
CA LEU A 32 -21.92 -12.79 2.58
C LEU A 32 -22.48 -12.60 1.15
N ALA A 33 -21.95 -13.28 0.13
CA ALA A 33 -22.36 -13.07 -1.26
C ALA A 33 -23.87 -13.21 -1.49
N ASN A 34 -24.52 -14.09 -0.72
CA ASN A 34 -25.98 -14.33 -0.78
C ASN A 34 -26.81 -13.48 0.19
N ASP A 35 -26.18 -12.55 0.93
CA ASP A 35 -26.83 -11.64 1.88
C ASP A 35 -26.43 -10.18 1.57
N ALA A 36 -27.18 -9.56 0.66
CA ALA A 36 -26.90 -8.18 0.22
C ALA A 36 -26.91 -7.16 1.37
N ALA A 37 -27.81 -7.31 2.36
CA ALA A 37 -27.88 -6.42 3.51
C ALA A 37 -26.67 -6.62 4.44
N GLY A 38 -26.28 -7.87 4.65
CA GLY A 38 -25.07 -8.25 5.37
C GLY A 38 -23.81 -7.71 4.71
N LEU A 39 -23.71 -7.81 3.38
CA LEU A 39 -22.59 -7.33 2.59
C LEU A 39 -22.41 -5.80 2.72
N VAL A 40 -23.49 -5.02 2.53
CA VAL A 40 -23.47 -3.56 2.73
C VAL A 40 -23.04 -3.20 4.15
N THR A 41 -23.58 -3.91 5.14
CA THR A 41 -23.25 -3.67 6.55
C THR A 41 -21.78 -3.99 6.86
N ALA A 42 -21.25 -5.07 6.28
CA ALA A 42 -19.86 -5.48 6.44
C ALA A 42 -18.90 -4.47 5.80
N CYS A 43 -19.15 -4.08 4.54
CA CYS A 43 -18.35 -3.05 3.86
C CYS A 43 -18.32 -1.75 4.69
N ARG A 44 -19.47 -1.26 5.14
CA ARG A 44 -19.53 -0.06 5.99
C ARG A 44 -18.66 -0.19 7.24
N ARG A 45 -18.74 -1.32 7.96
CA ARG A 45 -17.96 -1.53 9.19
C ARG A 45 -16.46 -1.58 8.95
N VAL A 46 -16.04 -2.18 7.83
CA VAL A 46 -14.62 -2.21 7.43
C VAL A 46 -14.12 -0.80 7.15
N LEU A 47 -14.89 -0.01 6.39
CA LEU A 47 -14.53 1.36 6.02
C LEU A 47 -14.57 2.33 7.20
N ASP A 48 -15.56 2.20 8.09
CA ASP A 48 -15.64 2.99 9.34
C ASP A 48 -14.40 2.75 10.23
N ARG A 49 -13.77 1.57 10.12
CA ARG A 49 -12.58 1.18 10.88
C ARG A 49 -11.27 1.59 10.20
N HIS A 50 -11.23 1.55 8.87
CA HIS A 50 -10.04 1.85 8.05
C HIS A 50 -10.32 2.97 7.03
N PRO A 51 -10.74 4.17 7.49
CA PRO A 51 -11.21 5.22 6.58
C PRO A 51 -10.13 5.74 5.63
N ALA A 52 -8.86 5.67 6.03
CA ALA A 52 -7.72 6.10 5.22
C ALA A 52 -7.19 5.04 4.25
N THR A 53 -7.71 3.80 4.28
CA THR A 53 -7.24 2.73 3.41
C THR A 53 -8.01 2.74 2.09
N GLY A 54 -7.48 3.45 1.09
CA GLY A 54 -8.09 3.59 -0.23
C GLY A 54 -8.41 2.26 -0.92
N ALA A 55 -7.53 1.26 -0.79
CA ALA A 55 -7.75 -0.06 -1.40
C ALA A 55 -9.00 -0.79 -0.87
N LEU A 56 -9.39 -0.57 0.39
CA LEU A 56 -10.62 -1.15 0.96
C LEU A 56 -11.88 -0.44 0.45
N TRP A 57 -11.80 0.87 0.21
CA TRP A 57 -12.87 1.61 -0.49
C TRP A 57 -13.06 1.09 -1.90
N TRP A 58 -11.95 0.93 -2.64
CA TRP A 58 -11.94 0.39 -3.99
C TRP A 58 -12.55 -1.01 -4.05
N LEU A 59 -12.07 -1.95 -3.22
CA LEU A 59 -12.63 -3.30 -3.13
C LEU A 59 -14.13 -3.28 -2.82
N SER A 60 -14.54 -2.52 -1.79
CA SER A 60 -15.94 -2.45 -1.35
C SER A 60 -16.86 -1.91 -2.46
N ALA A 61 -16.39 -0.91 -3.22
CA ALA A 61 -17.16 -0.36 -4.34
C ALA A 61 -17.38 -1.40 -5.44
N HIS A 62 -16.34 -2.14 -5.85
CA HIS A 62 -16.47 -3.21 -6.86
C HIS A 62 -17.40 -4.32 -6.40
N VAL A 63 -17.20 -4.83 -5.20
CA VAL A 63 -18.01 -5.91 -4.62
C VAL A 63 -19.49 -5.52 -4.47
N LEU A 64 -19.79 -4.25 -4.14
CA LEU A 64 -21.18 -3.79 -3.97
C LEU A 64 -21.88 -3.44 -5.30
N THR A 65 -21.13 -3.11 -6.35
CA THR A 65 -21.68 -2.67 -7.63
C THR A 65 -21.60 -3.73 -8.72
N THR A 66 -20.94 -4.86 -8.46
CA THR A 66 -20.83 -5.95 -9.41
C THR A 66 -22.19 -6.54 -9.75
N VAL A 67 -22.36 -6.89 -11.02
CA VAL A 67 -23.50 -7.67 -11.51
C VAL A 67 -23.20 -9.18 -11.49
N ALA A 68 -21.96 -9.55 -11.19
CA ALA A 68 -21.49 -10.94 -11.04
C ALA A 68 -21.61 -11.40 -9.57
N ASP A 69 -21.06 -12.58 -9.26
CA ASP A 69 -20.99 -13.08 -7.88
C ASP A 69 -20.03 -12.24 -7.03
N PRO A 70 -20.47 -11.66 -5.89
CA PRO A 70 -19.61 -10.85 -5.02
C PRO A 70 -18.37 -11.57 -4.46
N ASP A 71 -18.42 -12.90 -4.26
CA ASP A 71 -17.26 -13.68 -3.79
C ASP A 71 -16.18 -13.73 -4.87
N GLU A 72 -16.55 -14.18 -6.07
CA GLU A 72 -15.65 -14.19 -7.24
C GLU A 72 -15.08 -12.79 -7.53
N GLU A 73 -15.92 -11.75 -7.47
CA GLU A 73 -15.47 -10.38 -7.66
C GLU A 73 -14.43 -9.95 -6.62
N GLY A 74 -14.66 -10.26 -5.35
CA GLY A 74 -13.74 -9.93 -4.27
C GLY A 74 -12.36 -10.53 -4.49
N TRP A 75 -12.29 -11.83 -4.82
CA TRP A 75 -11.01 -12.50 -5.10
C TRP A 75 -10.33 -11.98 -6.35
N ARG A 76 -11.08 -11.75 -7.44
CA ARG A 76 -10.56 -11.16 -8.67
C ARG A 76 -9.88 -9.81 -8.43
N ARG A 77 -10.50 -8.96 -7.60
CA ARG A 77 -9.95 -7.65 -7.22
C ARG A 77 -8.73 -7.77 -6.31
N ALA A 78 -8.70 -8.76 -5.41
CA ALA A 78 -7.54 -9.02 -4.58
C ALA A 78 -6.35 -9.52 -5.41
N ASP A 79 -6.59 -10.41 -6.37
CA ASP A 79 -5.55 -10.88 -7.29
C ASP A 79 -5.02 -9.74 -8.17
N GLU A 80 -5.90 -8.87 -8.69
CA GLU A 80 -5.50 -7.67 -9.45
C GLU A 80 -4.57 -6.73 -8.65
N LEU A 81 -4.78 -6.60 -7.34
CA LEU A 81 -3.91 -5.79 -6.49
C LEU A 81 -2.57 -6.49 -6.18
N ASP A 82 -2.59 -7.80 -6.01
CA ASP A 82 -1.36 -8.58 -5.78
C ASP A 82 -0.47 -8.62 -7.03
N ASP A 83 -1.10 -8.64 -8.22
CA ASP A 83 -0.43 -8.62 -9.53
C ASP A 83 -0.14 -7.19 -10.04
N ASP A 84 -0.25 -6.17 -9.18
CA ASP A 84 -0.04 -4.77 -9.54
C ASP A 84 1.41 -4.54 -10.09
N PRO A 85 1.56 -4.11 -11.36
CA PRO A 85 2.87 -3.96 -11.98
C PRO A 85 3.62 -2.68 -11.55
N THR A 86 3.01 -1.82 -10.73
CA THR A 86 3.53 -0.47 -10.40
C THR A 86 4.98 -0.48 -9.96
N VAL A 87 5.41 -1.44 -9.12
CA VAL A 87 6.81 -1.53 -8.70
C VAL A 87 7.74 -1.79 -9.88
N GLY A 88 7.36 -2.68 -10.79
CA GLY A 88 8.13 -3.01 -11.99
C GLY A 88 8.21 -1.82 -12.96
N GLU A 89 7.07 -1.18 -13.24
CA GLU A 89 6.99 -0.01 -14.11
C GLU A 89 7.77 1.18 -13.53
N LEU A 90 7.66 1.44 -12.23
CA LEU A 90 8.44 2.47 -11.55
C LEU A 90 9.94 2.17 -11.62
N THR A 91 10.36 0.94 -11.33
CA THR A 91 11.77 0.53 -11.44
C THR A 91 12.32 0.79 -12.85
N HIS A 92 11.52 0.52 -13.88
CA HIS A 92 11.90 0.74 -15.28
C HIS A 92 11.95 2.23 -15.66
N ALA A 93 11.05 3.05 -15.12
CA ALA A 93 10.96 4.48 -15.41
C ALA A 93 12.01 5.33 -14.66
N LEU A 94 12.62 4.80 -13.61
CA LEU A 94 13.66 5.51 -12.84
C LEU A 94 14.92 5.73 -13.70
N PRO A 95 15.43 6.97 -13.79
CA PRO A 95 16.69 7.26 -14.49
C PRO A 95 17.89 6.60 -13.80
N GLU A 96 18.93 6.32 -14.58
CA GLU A 96 20.24 5.89 -14.07
C GLU A 96 20.87 6.98 -13.19
N ASP A 97 21.51 6.57 -12.08
CA ASP A 97 22.30 7.43 -11.18
C ASP A 97 21.56 8.68 -10.64
N ALA A 98 20.23 8.63 -10.55
CA ALA A 98 19.42 9.77 -10.11
C ALA A 98 19.39 9.94 -8.58
N THR A 99 19.27 11.19 -8.13
CA THR A 99 18.92 11.52 -6.75
C THR A 99 17.40 11.60 -6.61
N VAL A 100 16.84 10.77 -5.74
CA VAL A 100 15.39 10.67 -5.50
C VAL A 100 15.05 11.15 -4.09
N CYS A 101 14.13 12.11 -3.99
CA CYS A 101 13.52 12.49 -2.72
C CYS A 101 12.24 11.70 -2.49
N VAL A 102 12.07 11.17 -1.28
CA VAL A 102 10.84 10.46 -0.85
C VAL A 102 10.34 11.01 0.48
N LEU A 103 9.03 10.99 0.70
CA LEU A 103 8.41 11.43 1.95
C LEU A 103 7.94 10.23 2.79
N GLY A 104 8.51 10.06 3.99
CA GLY A 104 8.17 8.96 4.90
C GLY A 104 8.63 7.60 4.37
N TRP A 105 7.79 6.57 4.53
CA TRP A 105 8.04 5.22 4.00
C TRP A 105 6.92 4.74 3.05
N PRO A 106 6.94 5.17 1.78
CA PRO A 106 6.08 4.60 0.75
C PRO A 106 6.54 3.17 0.38
N GLU A 107 5.75 2.14 0.70
CA GLU A 107 6.13 0.72 0.52
C GLU A 107 6.51 0.37 -0.93
N LEU A 108 5.65 0.72 -1.91
CA LEU A 108 5.89 0.40 -3.33
C LEU A 108 7.12 1.12 -3.89
N VAL A 109 7.32 2.39 -3.51
CA VAL A 109 8.49 3.17 -3.91
C VAL A 109 9.75 2.59 -3.25
N SER A 110 9.70 2.26 -1.96
CA SER A 110 10.82 1.59 -1.26
C SER A 110 11.25 0.32 -1.97
N GLU A 111 10.29 -0.49 -2.43
CA GLU A 111 10.60 -1.70 -3.16
C GLU A 111 11.23 -1.42 -4.54
N ALA A 112 10.71 -0.44 -5.28
CA ALA A 112 11.28 -0.04 -6.56
C ALA A 112 12.70 0.51 -6.41
N LEU A 113 12.96 1.33 -5.40
CA LEU A 113 14.30 1.87 -5.09
C LEU A 113 15.29 0.74 -4.77
N THR A 114 14.89 -0.25 -3.95
CA THR A 114 15.71 -1.44 -3.66
C THR A 114 15.99 -2.25 -4.91
N ARG A 115 15.01 -2.45 -5.80
CA ARG A 115 15.19 -3.23 -7.04
C ARG A 115 16.09 -2.52 -8.05
N ARG A 116 16.07 -1.19 -8.06
CA ARG A 116 16.84 -0.36 -8.98
C ARG A 116 18.33 -0.33 -8.62
N GLY A 117 18.66 -0.04 -7.37
CA GLY A 117 19.99 -0.30 -6.80
C GLY A 117 21.10 0.71 -7.09
N ASP A 118 20.94 1.59 -8.08
CA ASP A 118 21.91 2.59 -8.55
C ASP A 118 21.43 4.04 -8.29
N LEU A 119 20.75 4.29 -7.17
CA LEU A 119 20.16 5.59 -6.84
C LEU A 119 20.67 6.15 -5.52
N ASP A 120 20.70 7.48 -5.43
CA ASP A 120 20.88 8.22 -4.18
C ASP A 120 19.51 8.63 -3.63
N VAL A 121 19.19 8.27 -2.39
CA VAL A 121 17.85 8.52 -1.80
C VAL A 121 17.91 9.55 -0.68
N LEU A 122 17.11 10.62 -0.80
CA LEU A 122 16.84 11.59 0.26
C LEU A 122 15.48 11.29 0.91
N ALA A 123 15.50 10.54 2.01
CA ALA A 123 14.28 10.17 2.73
C ALA A 123 13.90 11.25 3.75
N VAL A 124 12.84 11.99 3.46
CA VAL A 124 12.31 13.00 4.37
C VAL A 124 11.50 12.31 5.47
N ASP A 125 11.91 12.50 6.72
CA ASP A 125 11.35 11.83 7.89
C ASP A 125 9.96 12.38 8.28
N ALA A 126 8.94 11.95 7.56
CA ALA A 126 7.56 12.17 7.94
C ALA A 126 7.10 11.07 8.92
N LEU A 127 6.48 11.49 10.02
CA LEU A 127 5.89 10.58 11.03
C LEU A 127 6.87 9.60 11.69
N ASP A 128 8.16 9.95 11.77
CA ASP A 128 9.24 9.14 12.35
C ASP A 128 9.52 7.81 11.59
N GLU A 129 9.14 7.73 10.31
CA GLU A 129 9.29 6.53 9.47
C GLU A 129 10.55 6.54 8.59
N GLY A 130 11.10 7.73 8.27
CA GLY A 130 12.17 7.92 7.29
C GLY A 130 13.46 7.21 7.68
N SER A 131 13.81 7.25 8.97
CA SER A 131 14.99 6.56 9.50
C SER A 131 14.91 5.03 9.32
N GLY A 132 13.70 4.46 9.33
CA GLY A 132 13.45 3.05 9.07
C GLY A 132 13.72 2.69 7.60
N LEU A 133 13.23 3.51 6.68
CA LEU A 133 13.47 3.34 5.24
C LEU A 133 14.96 3.42 4.91
N VAL A 134 15.67 4.42 5.42
CA VAL A 134 17.12 4.59 5.20
C VAL A 134 17.90 3.35 5.65
N ARG A 135 17.56 2.77 6.82
CA ARG A 135 18.21 1.55 7.30
C ARG A 135 17.96 0.36 6.38
N ARG A 136 16.74 0.22 5.84
CA ARG A 136 16.39 -0.83 4.89
C ARG A 136 17.17 -0.68 3.58
N LEU A 137 17.13 0.51 2.98
CA LEU A 137 17.81 0.79 1.71
C LEU A 137 19.32 0.54 1.80
N ARG A 138 19.97 1.07 2.85
CA ARG A 138 21.41 0.85 3.06
C ARG A 138 21.78 -0.61 3.28
N ARG A 139 20.91 -1.38 3.94
CA ARG A 139 21.11 -2.83 4.11
C ARG A 139 21.09 -3.56 2.76
N ASP A 140 20.29 -3.07 1.82
CA ASP A 140 20.17 -3.63 0.48
C ASP A 140 21.15 -3.00 -0.53
N GLY A 141 22.06 -2.13 -0.06
CA GLY A 141 23.13 -1.53 -0.86
C GLY A 141 22.78 -0.23 -1.58
N VAL A 142 21.61 0.35 -1.30
CA VAL A 142 21.19 1.64 -1.86
C VAL A 142 21.67 2.79 -0.96
N ASP A 143 22.31 3.79 -1.56
CA ASP A 143 22.75 4.98 -0.84
C ASP A 143 21.53 5.83 -0.44
N ALA A 144 21.42 6.11 0.85
CA ALA A 144 20.26 6.81 1.41
C ALA A 144 20.66 7.74 2.56
N CYS A 145 20.01 8.89 2.66
CA CYS A 145 20.20 9.89 3.70
C CYS A 145 18.87 10.22 4.36
N ASP A 146 18.89 10.34 5.68
CA ASP A 146 17.73 10.76 6.48
C ASP A 146 17.69 12.30 6.51
N VAL A 147 16.55 12.86 6.13
CA VAL A 147 16.34 14.31 6.02
C VAL A 147 15.23 14.71 6.99
N PRO A 148 15.51 15.55 8.00
CA PRO A 148 14.45 16.09 8.86
C PRO A 148 13.41 16.86 8.04
N VAL A 149 12.14 16.87 8.46
CA VAL A 149 11.05 17.60 7.76
C VAL A 149 11.40 19.07 7.48
N ALA A 150 12.14 19.72 8.38
CA ALA A 150 12.61 21.10 8.19
C ALA A 150 13.52 21.29 6.96
N GLY A 151 14.16 20.23 6.49
CA GLY A 151 15.00 20.17 5.29
C GLY A 151 14.26 19.79 4.00
N LEU A 152 12.95 19.50 4.04
CA LEU A 152 12.15 19.04 2.90
C LEU A 152 12.38 19.90 1.64
N GLY A 153 12.31 21.22 1.76
CA GLY A 153 12.46 22.12 0.62
C GLY A 153 13.83 22.03 -0.05
N ALA A 154 14.90 21.86 0.74
CA ALA A 154 16.25 21.71 0.22
C ALA A 154 16.47 20.34 -0.43
N ALA A 155 15.91 19.27 0.16
CA ALA A 155 16.00 17.93 -0.40
C ALA A 155 15.26 17.82 -1.75
N VAL A 156 14.04 18.36 -1.83
CA VAL A 156 13.29 18.40 -3.10
C VAL A 156 14.03 19.23 -4.16
N ALA A 157 14.64 20.36 -3.78
CA ALA A 157 15.40 21.19 -4.71
C ALA A 157 16.71 20.55 -5.20
N ALA A 158 17.26 19.60 -4.44
CA ALA A 158 18.50 18.89 -4.77
C ALA A 158 18.26 17.55 -5.50
N ALA A 159 17.03 17.06 -5.53
CA ALA A 159 16.67 15.79 -6.17
C ALA A 159 16.26 15.98 -7.64
N ASP A 160 16.56 14.97 -8.45
CA ASP A 160 16.09 14.89 -9.83
C ASP A 160 14.60 14.53 -9.88
N LEU A 161 14.12 13.78 -8.89
CA LEU A 161 12.75 13.30 -8.78
C LEU A 161 12.23 13.37 -7.34
N LEU A 162 10.93 13.65 -7.21
CA LEU A 162 10.17 13.48 -5.97
C LEU A 162 9.16 12.35 -6.18
N LEU A 163 9.18 11.35 -5.30
CA LEU A 163 8.27 10.21 -5.30
C LEU A 163 7.46 10.12 -4.01
#